data_AF-A0A410TUS9-F1
#
_entry.id   AF-A0A410TUS9-F1
#
_cell.length_a   1.000
_cell.length_b   1.000
_cell.length_c   1.000
_cell.angle_alpha   90.00
_cell.angle_beta   90.00
_cell.angle_gamma   90.00
#
_symmetry.space_group_name_H-M   'P 1'
#
loop_
_entity.id
_entity.type
_entity.pdbx_description
1 polymer ?
#
loop_
_entity_poly.entity_id
_entity_poly.type
_entity_poly.pdbx_seq_one_letter_code
_entity_poly.pdbx_strand_id
1 'polypeptide(L)'
;MSPPYKTGIQLIDSLDFDSVEDEFDIDLCDTARVSHFSPTYYKLSSSESDELFESLRSKHRSKSVTFVKMLLENMKLSSNEPSISQTYEHLVRNSLECPGYIRGGGDEVQDIDDTCYPVFKDLYRVTQAFLKNNQHDELQLSRGMYPEEFCEVISGLMEEPTNEAIELHSPVVTSYSLSEEKAKKCTEGVIATLSISPRPVAFAHDFLLSPPKHTGPEGEVHVLSYDLIVPSEALRIHFGRDDYGDAPRSLPRTIQNMSTPSTLTSVQHHDIENLFRLLFKIDNSECQNSLRVLDPDANSRAWTWYDYAESKNLVEEQELTKKYTEYLFGPKDAE
;
A
#
# COMPACT_ATOMS: atom_id res chain seq x y z
N MET A 1 -13.89 33.53 -1.11
CA MET A 1 -12.61 33.22 -1.80
C MET A 1 -11.86 32.31 -0.86
N SER A 2 -11.99 31.00 -1.06
CA SER A 2 -11.23 30.00 -0.31
C SER A 2 -9.80 29.99 -0.85
N PRO A 3 -8.76 29.84 0.00
CA PRO A 3 -7.39 29.74 -0.47
C PRO A 3 -7.23 28.49 -1.35
N PRO A 4 -6.25 28.45 -2.26
CA PRO A 4 -5.91 27.22 -2.96
C PRO A 4 -5.46 26.21 -1.92
N TYR A 5 -6.13 25.07 -1.84
CA TYR A 5 -5.61 23.92 -1.13
C TYR A 5 -4.26 23.57 -1.77
N LYS A 6 -3.17 23.63 -0.99
CA LYS A 6 -1.98 22.85 -1.32
C LYS A 6 -2.44 21.40 -1.34
N THR A 7 -2.49 20.82 -2.53
CA THR A 7 -2.67 19.39 -2.72
C THR A 7 -1.46 18.65 -2.19
N GLY A 8 -1.70 17.54 -1.51
CA GLY A 8 -0.84 16.36 -1.53
C GLY A 8 0.35 16.35 -0.58
N ILE A 9 0.40 15.30 0.24
CA ILE A 9 1.58 14.60 0.80
C ILE A 9 2.72 15.49 1.36
N GLN A 10 3.02 15.35 2.65
CA GLN A 10 4.29 15.89 3.16
C GLN A 10 5.46 15.04 2.68
N LEU A 11 6.26 15.67 1.86
CA LEU A 11 7.58 15.23 1.44
C LEU A 11 8.56 15.46 2.61
N ILE A 12 9.26 14.41 3.03
CA ILE A 12 10.09 14.42 4.23
C ILE A 12 11.55 14.60 3.83
N ASP A 13 12.11 15.80 4.07
CA ASP A 13 13.47 16.18 3.64
C ASP A 13 14.62 15.57 4.47
N SER A 14 14.33 14.85 5.56
CA SER A 14 15.32 14.09 6.34
C SER A 14 14.63 13.27 7.43
N LEU A 15 15.02 12.01 7.60
CA LEU A 15 14.61 11.14 8.71
C LEU A 15 15.26 11.57 10.04
N ASP A 16 14.86 12.72 10.60
CA ASP A 16 15.10 13.07 12.00
C ASP A 16 13.74 13.10 12.71
N PHE A 17 13.15 11.92 12.90
CA PHE A 17 12.00 11.75 13.79
C PHE A 17 12.53 11.44 15.18
N ASP A 18 12.35 12.38 16.12
CA ASP A 18 12.47 12.07 17.54
C ASP A 18 11.54 10.89 17.84
N SER A 19 12.08 9.81 18.40
CA SER A 19 11.36 8.56 18.64
C SER A 19 10.08 8.81 19.45
N VAL A 20 8.92 8.54 18.85
CA VAL A 20 7.65 8.49 19.58
C VAL A 20 7.46 7.05 20.05
N GLU A 21 8.05 6.73 21.19
CA GLU A 21 7.85 5.45 21.85
C GLU A 21 6.42 5.39 22.45
N ASP A 22 5.64 4.39 22.06
CA ASP A 22 4.36 4.08 22.72
C ASP A 22 4.58 3.28 24.01
N GLU A 23 3.50 2.89 24.70
CA GLU A 23 3.57 2.07 25.93
C GLU A 23 4.18 0.66 25.74
N PHE A 24 4.57 0.31 24.52
CA PHE A 24 5.20 -0.94 24.12
C PHE A 24 6.61 -0.74 23.52
N ASP A 25 7.22 0.44 23.68
CA ASP A 25 8.56 0.79 23.18
C ASP A 25 8.69 0.58 21.65
N ILE A 26 7.66 0.94 20.88
CA ILE A 26 7.69 0.87 19.41
C ILE A 26 8.44 2.08 18.84
N ASP A 27 9.65 1.86 18.32
CA ASP A 27 10.35 2.80 17.45
C ASP A 27 9.88 2.62 16.00
N LEU A 28 9.23 3.64 15.45
CA LEU A 28 8.65 3.66 14.11
C LEU A 28 9.66 4.12 13.03
N CYS A 29 10.88 4.52 13.41
CA CYS A 29 11.82 5.20 12.52
C CYS A 29 12.87 4.25 11.89
N ASP A 30 13.00 3.03 12.40
CA ASP A 30 14.07 2.10 12.04
C ASP A 30 13.56 1.04 11.05
N THR A 31 13.49 1.40 9.76
CA THR A 31 13.17 0.45 8.68
C THR A 31 14.01 0.69 7.43
N ALA A 32 15.03 -0.16 7.21
CA ALA A 32 15.43 -0.73 5.91
C ALA A 32 16.83 -1.38 5.96
N ARG A 33 16.96 -2.67 5.56
CA ARG A 33 17.98 -3.14 4.59
C ARG A 33 17.76 -4.59 4.09
N VAL A 34 18.20 -4.82 2.84
CA VAL A 34 17.83 -5.93 1.92
C VAL A 34 18.69 -7.20 2.06
N SER A 35 18.07 -8.40 1.97
CA SER A 35 18.32 -9.37 0.86
C SER A 35 17.43 -10.62 0.90
N HIS A 36 16.68 -10.83 -0.20
CA HIS A 36 16.14 -12.09 -0.76
C HIS A 36 15.61 -13.13 0.23
N PHE A 37 14.28 -13.26 0.31
CA PHE A 37 13.63 -14.35 1.02
C PHE A 37 12.72 -15.17 0.10
N SER A 38 12.91 -16.48 0.11
CA SER A 38 11.94 -17.47 -0.37
C SER A 38 11.30 -18.09 0.85
N PRO A 39 10.06 -17.75 1.23
CA PRO A 39 9.55 -18.18 2.51
C PRO A 39 9.25 -19.68 2.57
N THR A 40 9.85 -20.35 3.55
CA THR A 40 9.24 -21.48 4.25
C THR A 40 8.82 -20.99 5.63
N TYR A 41 7.69 -20.27 5.71
CA TYR A 41 7.07 -19.97 7.00
C TYR A 41 6.31 -21.19 7.52
N TYR A 42 6.45 -21.48 8.81
CA TYR A 42 5.58 -22.44 9.48
C TYR A 42 4.16 -21.86 9.51
N LYS A 43 3.17 -22.69 9.19
CA LYS A 43 1.76 -22.33 9.22
C LYS A 43 1.06 -23.25 10.19
N LEU A 44 0.17 -22.70 11.03
CA LEU A 44 -0.66 -23.53 11.89
C LEU A 44 -1.52 -24.46 11.04
N SER A 45 -1.49 -25.75 11.39
CA SER A 45 -2.45 -26.72 10.89
C SER A 45 -3.87 -26.33 11.32
N SER A 46 -4.89 -26.84 10.63
CA SER A 46 -6.29 -26.56 11.02
C SER A 46 -6.59 -26.98 12.45
N SER A 47 -5.98 -28.08 12.94
CA SER A 47 -6.10 -28.52 14.33
C SER A 47 -5.49 -27.53 15.32
N GLU A 48 -4.30 -26.99 15.04
CA GLU A 48 -3.65 -26.00 15.91
C GLU A 48 -4.41 -24.67 15.90
N SER A 49 -4.95 -24.27 14.75
CA SER A 49 -5.86 -23.13 14.66
C SER A 49 -7.12 -23.37 15.50
N ASP A 50 -7.74 -24.55 15.46
CA ASP A 50 -8.93 -24.84 16.25
C ASP A 50 -8.61 -24.84 17.76
N GLU A 51 -7.47 -25.41 18.17
CA GLU A 51 -6.98 -25.35 19.55
C GLU A 51 -6.76 -23.92 20.04
N LEU A 52 -6.21 -23.03 19.20
CA LEU A 52 -6.08 -21.61 19.51
C LEU A 52 -7.44 -20.96 19.82
N PHE A 53 -8.46 -21.18 18.99
CA PHE A 53 -9.78 -20.59 19.21
C PHE A 53 -10.54 -21.23 20.37
N GLU A 54 -10.35 -22.52 20.65
CA GLU A 54 -10.86 -23.15 21.87
C GLU A 54 -10.21 -22.56 23.13
N SER A 55 -8.89 -22.30 23.08
CA SER A 55 -8.19 -21.61 24.17
C SER A 55 -8.73 -20.19 24.40
N LEU A 56 -9.01 -19.44 23.33
CA LEU A 56 -9.65 -18.12 23.45
C LEU A 56 -11.07 -18.22 24.02
N ARG A 57 -11.86 -19.23 23.63
CA ARG A 57 -13.21 -19.49 24.17
C ARG A 57 -13.21 -19.86 25.65
N SER A 58 -12.11 -20.41 26.16
CA SER A 58 -11.96 -20.70 27.59
C SER A 58 -11.72 -19.44 28.44
N LYS A 59 -11.22 -18.36 27.83
CA LYS A 59 -10.88 -17.07 28.48
C LYS A 59 -11.93 -15.99 28.27
N HIS A 60 -12.56 -15.98 27.09
CA HIS A 60 -13.45 -14.93 26.63
C HIS A 60 -14.85 -15.48 26.37
N ARG A 61 -15.83 -14.59 26.16
CA ARG A 61 -17.20 -15.01 25.79
C ARG A 61 -17.18 -15.69 24.42
N SER A 62 -17.78 -16.88 24.34
CA SER A 62 -17.82 -17.68 23.09
C SER A 62 -18.40 -16.93 21.89
N LYS A 63 -19.43 -16.10 22.11
CA LYS A 63 -20.01 -15.23 21.07
C LYS A 63 -18.98 -14.24 20.51
N SER A 64 -18.22 -13.58 21.39
CA SER A 64 -17.21 -12.57 21.01
C SER A 64 -16.05 -13.22 20.26
N VAL A 65 -15.58 -14.39 20.70
CA VAL A 65 -14.56 -15.16 19.97
C VAL A 65 -15.04 -15.56 18.58
N THR A 66 -16.30 -15.99 18.47
CA THR A 66 -16.89 -16.38 17.18
C THR A 66 -17.04 -15.17 16.26
N PHE A 67 -17.48 -14.03 16.78
CA PHE A 67 -17.59 -12.78 16.02
C PHE A 67 -16.23 -12.35 15.46
N VAL A 68 -15.19 -12.28 16.31
CA VAL A 68 -13.84 -11.87 15.87
C VAL A 68 -13.26 -12.85 14.85
N LYS A 69 -13.42 -14.16 15.06
CA LYS A 69 -13.00 -15.18 14.08
C LYS A 69 -13.68 -14.98 12.73
N MET A 70 -15.01 -14.83 12.74
CA MET A 70 -15.78 -14.62 11.51
C MET A 70 -15.38 -13.32 10.80
N LEU A 71 -15.12 -12.24 11.55
CA LEU A 71 -14.68 -10.98 10.96
C LEU A 71 -13.31 -11.11 10.27
N LEU A 72 -12.36 -11.84 10.86
CA LEU A 72 -11.07 -12.13 10.25
C LEU A 72 -11.19 -12.98 8.99
N GLU A 73 -12.02 -14.03 9.03
CA GLU A 73 -12.30 -14.89 7.86
C GLU A 73 -12.99 -14.09 6.74
N ASN A 74 -13.92 -13.20 7.10
CA ASN A 74 -14.64 -12.35 6.17
C ASN A 74 -13.74 -11.27 5.54
N MET A 75 -12.80 -10.69 6.30
CA MET A 75 -11.79 -9.77 5.76
C MET A 75 -11.00 -10.40 4.63
N LYS A 76 -10.64 -11.69 4.75
CA LYS A 76 -9.93 -12.44 3.71
C LYS A 76 -10.77 -12.66 2.44
N LEU A 77 -12.10 -12.78 2.59
CA LEU A 77 -13.02 -13.16 1.52
C LEU A 77 -13.64 -11.96 0.78
N SER A 78 -13.88 -10.88 1.53
CA SER A 78 -14.73 -9.76 1.14
C SER A 78 -14.15 -8.44 1.67
N SER A 79 -12.84 -8.22 1.55
CA SER A 79 -12.18 -6.98 2.02
C SER A 79 -12.69 -5.71 1.33
N ASN A 80 -13.32 -5.84 0.16
CA ASN A 80 -13.94 -4.74 -0.57
C ASN A 80 -15.36 -4.40 -0.09
N GLU A 81 -15.98 -5.23 0.76
CA GLU A 81 -17.27 -4.89 1.38
C GLU A 81 -17.05 -3.86 2.49
N PRO A 82 -17.65 -2.65 2.42
CA PRO A 82 -17.31 -1.59 3.36
C PRO A 82 -17.69 -1.96 4.79
N SER A 83 -18.88 -2.54 5.03
CA SER A 83 -19.25 -2.99 6.37
C SER A 83 -18.27 -3.99 7.02
N ILE A 84 -17.64 -4.87 6.25
CA ILE A 84 -16.65 -5.84 6.78
C ILE A 84 -15.34 -5.12 7.10
N SER A 85 -14.81 -4.38 6.13
CA SER A 85 -13.52 -3.66 6.27
C SER A 85 -13.55 -2.59 7.35
N GLN A 86 -14.61 -1.78 7.41
CA GLN A 86 -14.76 -0.74 8.41
C GLN A 86 -14.94 -1.31 9.82
N THR A 87 -15.74 -2.37 9.98
CA THR A 87 -15.92 -3.05 11.28
C THR A 87 -14.60 -3.65 11.77
N TYR A 88 -13.80 -4.22 10.86
CA TYR A 88 -12.48 -4.75 11.21
C TYR A 88 -11.51 -3.64 11.63
N GLU A 89 -11.40 -2.56 10.85
CA GLU A 89 -10.54 -1.42 11.19
C GLU A 89 -10.96 -0.79 12.53
N HIS A 90 -12.27 -0.68 12.79
CA HIS A 90 -12.79 -0.21 14.07
C HIS A 90 -12.41 -1.14 15.23
N LEU A 91 -12.53 -2.47 15.04
CA LEU A 91 -12.09 -3.46 16.02
C LEU A 91 -10.60 -3.32 16.32
N VAL A 92 -9.74 -3.23 15.30
CA VAL A 92 -8.29 -3.12 15.48
C VAL A 92 -7.94 -1.82 16.22
N ARG A 93 -8.47 -0.68 15.73
CA ARG A 93 -8.20 0.64 16.29
C ARG A 93 -8.50 0.70 17.77
N ASN A 94 -9.68 0.26 18.17
CA ASN A 94 -10.10 0.34 19.57
C ASN A 94 -9.44 -0.74 20.45
N SER A 95 -9.07 -1.90 19.89
CA SER A 95 -8.41 -2.96 20.68
C SER A 95 -6.96 -2.65 21.00
N LEU A 96 -6.27 -1.99 20.06
CA LEU A 96 -4.85 -1.68 20.15
C LEU A 96 -4.58 -0.20 20.48
N GLU A 97 -5.64 0.61 20.58
CA GLU A 97 -5.56 2.05 20.86
C GLU A 97 -4.63 2.79 19.87
N CYS A 98 -4.54 2.29 18.63
CA CYS A 98 -3.65 2.83 17.60
C CYS A 98 -4.31 3.99 16.84
N PRO A 99 -3.51 4.93 16.29
CA PRO A 99 -4.01 6.00 15.44
C PRO A 99 -4.45 5.46 14.06
N GLY A 100 -5.13 6.32 13.28
CA GLY A 100 -5.56 6.02 11.91
C GLY A 100 -7.06 6.23 11.67
N TYR A 101 -7.41 6.48 10.41
CA TYR A 101 -8.80 6.64 10.00
C TYR A 101 -9.41 5.30 9.57
N ILE A 102 -10.74 5.19 9.73
CA ILE A 102 -11.51 4.07 9.18
C ILE A 102 -11.87 4.43 7.75
N ARG A 103 -11.60 3.54 6.79
CA ARG A 103 -11.86 3.80 5.37
C ARG A 103 -13.33 4.17 5.15
N GLY A 104 -13.59 5.15 4.30
CA GLY A 104 -14.95 5.65 4.08
C GLY A 104 -15.62 6.27 5.31
N GLY A 105 -14.85 6.73 6.31
CA GLY A 105 -15.35 7.46 7.47
C GLY A 105 -15.90 6.61 8.61
N GLY A 106 -16.14 5.31 8.37
CA GLY A 106 -16.71 4.40 9.38
C GLY A 106 -18.23 4.40 9.45
N ASP A 107 -18.92 4.90 8.42
CA ASP A 107 -20.38 5.00 8.38
C ASP A 107 -21.09 3.63 8.28
N GLU A 108 -20.39 2.57 7.87
CA GLU A 108 -20.89 1.20 7.73
C GLU A 108 -20.38 0.25 8.82
N VAL A 109 -19.75 0.77 9.88
CA VAL A 109 -19.30 -0.04 11.03
C VAL A 109 -20.50 -0.76 11.65
N GLN A 110 -20.43 -2.08 11.75
CA GLN A 110 -21.41 -2.91 12.44
C GLN A 110 -21.20 -2.82 13.95
N ASP A 111 -22.27 -3.00 14.73
CA ASP A 111 -22.20 -2.99 16.20
C ASP A 111 -21.20 -4.02 16.72
N ILE A 112 -20.22 -3.56 17.51
CA ILE A 112 -19.21 -4.39 18.16
C ILE A 112 -19.46 -4.37 19.67
N ASP A 113 -19.64 -5.54 20.28
CA ASP A 113 -19.71 -5.68 21.74
C ASP A 113 -18.30 -5.46 22.34
N ASP A 114 -18.19 -4.67 23.41
CA ASP A 114 -16.91 -4.34 24.07
C ASP A 114 -16.08 -5.57 24.47
N THR A 115 -16.73 -6.72 24.67
CA THR A 115 -16.05 -7.98 24.97
C THR A 115 -15.29 -8.58 23.78
N CYS A 116 -15.44 -8.03 22.57
CA CYS A 116 -14.66 -8.40 21.39
C CYS A 116 -13.23 -7.79 21.41
N TYR A 117 -13.05 -6.60 22.00
CA TYR A 117 -11.73 -5.93 21.99
C TYR A 117 -10.64 -6.75 22.72
N PRO A 118 -10.89 -7.33 23.92
CA PRO A 118 -9.92 -8.19 24.58
C PRO A 118 -9.56 -9.45 23.79
N VAL A 119 -10.50 -9.99 23.01
CA VAL A 119 -10.25 -11.16 22.14
C VAL A 119 -9.24 -10.80 21.06
N PHE A 120 -9.43 -9.67 20.38
CA PHE A 120 -8.50 -9.22 19.35
C PHE A 120 -7.13 -8.88 19.92
N LYS A 121 -7.07 -8.24 21.10
CA LYS A 121 -5.80 -7.95 21.81
C LYS A 121 -5.00 -9.23 22.12
N ASP A 122 -5.67 -10.32 22.48
CA ASP A 122 -5.01 -11.62 22.67
C ASP A 122 -4.57 -12.27 21.35
N LEU A 123 -5.34 -12.14 20.27
CA LEU A 123 -4.93 -12.60 18.92
C LEU A 123 -3.72 -11.83 18.39
N TYR A 124 -3.66 -10.52 18.64
CA TYR A 124 -2.48 -9.70 18.35
C TYR A 124 -1.26 -10.22 19.10
N ARG A 125 -1.37 -10.50 20.42
CA ARG A 125 -0.26 -11.09 21.20
C ARG A 125 0.19 -12.44 20.66
N VAL A 126 -0.75 -13.29 20.23
CA VAL A 126 -0.43 -14.58 19.59
C VAL A 126 0.30 -14.36 18.27
N THR A 127 -0.14 -13.40 17.46
CA THR A 127 0.53 -13.00 16.20
C THR A 127 1.96 -12.57 16.47
N GLN A 128 2.17 -11.66 17.42
CA GLN A 128 3.49 -11.16 17.79
C GLN A 128 4.41 -12.27 18.33
N ALA A 129 3.89 -13.16 19.18
CA ALA A 129 4.64 -14.31 19.67
C ALA A 129 5.01 -15.29 18.54
N PHE A 130 4.10 -15.49 17.58
CA PHE A 130 4.33 -16.33 16.43
C PHE A 130 5.45 -15.78 15.55
N LEU A 131 5.37 -14.49 15.17
CA LEU A 131 6.38 -13.85 14.33
C LEU A 131 7.77 -13.83 14.99
N LYS A 132 7.82 -13.53 16.30
CA LYS A 132 9.07 -13.57 17.08
C LYS A 132 9.71 -14.95 17.10
N ASN A 133 8.92 -16.02 17.24
CA ASN A 133 9.44 -17.39 17.30
C ASN A 133 9.95 -17.90 15.94
N ASN A 134 9.48 -17.33 14.83
CA ASN A 134 9.94 -17.70 13.49
C ASN A 134 11.21 -16.93 13.06
N GLN A 135 11.88 -16.21 13.99
CA GLN A 135 13.14 -15.49 13.76
C GLN A 135 13.09 -14.51 12.57
N HIS A 136 11.92 -13.93 12.30
CA HIS A 136 11.81 -12.85 11.34
C HIS A 136 12.16 -11.55 12.05
N ASP A 137 13.42 -11.13 11.99
CA ASP A 137 13.82 -9.80 12.44
C ASP A 137 13.17 -8.72 11.54
N GLU A 138 12.97 -9.06 10.25
CA GLU A 138 12.21 -8.26 9.28
C GLU A 138 11.33 -9.16 8.39
N LEU A 139 10.20 -8.62 7.93
CA LEU A 139 9.30 -9.22 6.97
C LEU A 139 9.31 -8.39 5.69
N GLN A 140 9.66 -9.02 4.56
CA GLN A 140 9.52 -8.39 3.25
C GLN A 140 8.09 -8.56 2.76
N LEU A 141 7.33 -7.47 2.77
CA LEU A 141 5.92 -7.42 2.45
C LEU A 141 5.69 -6.62 1.18
N SER A 142 4.83 -7.13 0.30
CA SER A 142 4.46 -6.51 -0.96
C SER A 142 2.96 -6.30 -1.05
N ARG A 143 2.54 -5.16 -1.60
CA ARG A 143 1.13 -4.88 -1.92
C ARG A 143 1.01 -4.26 -3.30
N GLY A 144 -0.06 -4.60 -4.01
CA GLY A 144 -0.51 -3.77 -5.11
C GLY A 144 -1.23 -2.56 -4.53
N MET A 145 -0.88 -1.35 -4.98
CA MET A 145 -1.57 -0.13 -4.58
C MET A 145 -2.78 0.09 -5.48
N TYR A 146 -3.88 0.54 -4.88
CA TYR A 146 -5.06 0.94 -5.65
C TYR A 146 -4.81 2.28 -6.33
N PRO A 147 -5.44 2.52 -7.51
CA PRO A 147 -5.45 3.79 -8.23
C PRO A 147 -5.51 5.03 -7.34
N GLU A 148 -6.46 5.06 -6.41
CA GLU A 148 -6.73 6.19 -5.53
C GLU A 148 -5.59 6.45 -4.52
N GLU A 149 -4.83 5.42 -4.18
CA GLU A 149 -3.75 5.48 -3.19
C GLU A 149 -2.43 5.97 -3.80
N PHE A 150 -2.12 5.57 -5.03
CA PHE A 150 -0.83 5.93 -5.65
C PHE A 150 -0.90 7.21 -6.51
N CYS A 151 -2.08 7.76 -6.81
CA CYS A 151 -2.19 8.95 -7.66
C CYS A 151 -1.43 10.15 -7.09
N GLU A 152 -1.66 10.47 -5.82
CA GLU A 152 -0.98 11.56 -5.13
C GLU A 152 0.53 11.26 -5.00
N VAL A 153 0.87 9.99 -4.79
CA VAL A 153 2.26 9.52 -4.70
C VAL A 153 3.02 9.74 -6.00
N ILE A 154 2.42 9.38 -7.14
CA ILE A 154 3.02 9.63 -8.45
C ILE A 154 3.12 11.13 -8.67
N SER A 155 2.08 11.92 -8.36
CA SER A 155 2.11 13.37 -8.54
C SER A 155 3.26 14.01 -7.73
N GLY A 156 3.41 13.65 -6.45
CA GLY A 156 4.50 14.11 -5.60
C GLY A 156 5.89 13.67 -6.10
N LEU A 157 6.03 12.42 -6.55
CA LEU A 157 7.28 11.96 -7.18
C LEU A 157 7.55 12.60 -8.54
N MET A 158 6.51 13.00 -9.27
CA MET A 158 6.68 13.74 -10.52
C MET A 158 7.21 15.13 -10.26
N GLU A 159 6.85 15.77 -9.14
CA GLU A 159 7.43 17.05 -8.68
C GLU A 159 8.86 16.85 -8.18
N GLU A 160 9.05 15.93 -7.22
CA GLU A 160 10.33 15.69 -6.56
C GLU A 160 10.77 14.21 -6.68
N PRO A 161 11.34 13.80 -7.82
CA PRO A 161 11.65 12.39 -8.06
C PRO A 161 12.87 11.89 -7.27
N THR A 162 13.59 12.78 -6.59
CA THR A 162 14.73 12.45 -5.71
C THR A 162 14.32 12.28 -4.25
N ASN A 163 13.03 12.43 -3.93
CA ASN A 163 12.59 12.35 -2.56
C ASN A 163 12.87 10.96 -1.97
N GLU A 164 13.40 10.90 -0.75
CA GLU A 164 13.84 9.64 -0.14
C GLU A 164 12.66 8.83 0.41
N ALA A 165 11.62 9.52 0.86
CA ALA A 165 10.44 8.90 1.45
C ALA A 165 9.15 9.65 1.11
N ILE A 166 8.04 8.95 1.22
CA ILE A 166 6.69 9.43 0.91
C ILE A 166 5.78 9.03 2.05
N GLU A 167 5.02 9.99 2.56
CA GLU A 167 3.93 9.71 3.49
C GLU A 167 2.71 9.18 2.72
N LEU A 168 2.29 7.96 3.05
CA LEU A 168 1.03 7.38 2.57
C LEU A 168 -0.03 7.50 3.64
N HIS A 169 -1.04 8.34 3.40
CA HIS A 169 -2.25 8.35 4.22
C HIS A 169 -3.01 7.04 4.01
N SER A 170 -2.94 6.15 5.00
CA SER A 170 -3.51 4.81 4.94
C SER A 170 -4.53 4.62 6.08
N PRO A 171 -5.51 3.72 5.90
CA PRO A 171 -6.43 3.39 6.98
C PRO A 171 -5.69 2.71 8.14
N VAL A 172 -6.39 2.49 9.26
CA VAL A 172 -5.85 1.82 10.46
C VAL A 172 -5.07 0.54 10.10
N VAL A 173 -5.59 -0.26 9.17
CA VAL A 173 -4.96 -1.50 8.72
C VAL A 173 -4.91 -1.57 7.20
N THR A 174 -3.77 -1.99 6.68
CA THR A 174 -3.63 -2.37 5.28
C THR A 174 -3.15 -3.82 5.13
N SER A 175 -3.71 -4.53 4.16
CA SER A 175 -3.27 -5.87 3.79
C SER A 175 -2.04 -5.83 2.90
N TYR A 176 -1.04 -6.61 3.28
CA TYR A 176 0.15 -6.91 2.50
C TYR A 176 0.27 -8.41 2.29
N SER A 177 1.12 -8.80 1.35
CA SER A 177 1.45 -10.19 1.06
C SER A 177 2.94 -10.43 1.14
N LEU A 178 3.34 -11.60 1.67
CA LEU A 178 4.72 -12.10 1.57
C LEU A 178 5.08 -12.57 0.15
N SER A 179 4.12 -12.57 -0.78
CA SER A 179 4.30 -12.96 -2.17
C SER A 179 4.21 -11.74 -3.08
N GLU A 180 5.35 -11.34 -3.66
CA GLU A 180 5.38 -10.31 -4.69
C GLU A 180 4.45 -10.67 -5.88
N GLU A 181 4.34 -11.94 -6.21
CA GLU A 181 3.45 -12.44 -7.27
C GLU A 181 1.96 -12.18 -6.97
N LYS A 182 1.56 -12.11 -5.69
CA LYS A 182 0.20 -11.70 -5.32
C LYS A 182 0.04 -10.19 -5.46
N ALA A 183 1.02 -9.41 -5.02
CA ALA A 183 1.01 -7.95 -5.22
C ALA A 183 0.91 -7.55 -6.71
N LYS A 184 1.65 -8.25 -7.58
CA LYS A 184 1.58 -8.07 -9.06
C LYS A 184 0.20 -8.32 -9.64
N LYS A 185 -0.56 -9.26 -9.10
CA LYS A 185 -1.92 -9.58 -9.57
C LYS A 185 -2.98 -8.60 -9.09
N CYS A 186 -2.71 -7.92 -7.99
CA CYS A 186 -3.65 -7.02 -7.33
C CYS A 186 -3.40 -5.54 -7.65
N THR A 187 -2.31 -5.20 -8.35
CA THR A 187 -1.99 -3.82 -8.74
C THR A 187 -2.60 -3.44 -10.08
N GLU A 188 -2.95 -2.15 -10.21
CA GLU A 188 -3.30 -1.51 -11.48
C GLU A 188 -2.15 -0.65 -12.05
N GLY A 189 -0.98 -0.62 -11.41
CA GLY A 189 0.19 0.08 -11.94
C GLY A 189 1.37 0.24 -10.98
N VAL A 190 1.12 0.30 -9.66
CA VAL A 190 2.18 0.48 -8.64
C VAL A 190 2.15 -0.63 -7.59
N ILE A 191 3.34 -1.15 -7.27
CA ILE A 191 3.60 -2.09 -6.18
C ILE A 191 4.45 -1.38 -5.14
N ALA A 192 4.09 -1.51 -3.87
CA ALA A 192 4.95 -1.13 -2.75
C ALA A 192 5.53 -2.39 -2.10
N THR A 193 6.84 -2.44 -1.91
CA THR A 193 7.53 -3.53 -1.21
C THR A 193 8.39 -3.01 -0.08
N LEU A 194 7.99 -3.34 1.14
CA LEU A 194 8.56 -2.83 2.37
C LEU A 194 9.22 -3.96 3.16
N SER A 195 10.36 -3.68 3.77
CA SER A 195 10.82 -4.45 4.92
C SER A 195 10.18 -3.84 6.15
N ILE A 196 9.34 -4.58 6.88
CA ILE A 196 8.77 -4.12 8.14
C ILE A 196 9.25 -5.00 9.29
N SER A 197 9.44 -4.41 10.47
CA SER A 197 9.59 -5.21 11.68
C SER A 197 8.27 -5.95 11.97
N PRO A 198 8.29 -7.06 12.73
CA PRO A 198 7.06 -7.76 13.10
C PRO A 198 6.07 -6.95 13.93
N ARG A 199 6.54 -5.92 14.64
CA ARG A 199 5.74 -5.13 15.60
C ARG A 199 4.49 -4.50 14.98
N PRO A 200 4.56 -3.79 13.84
CA PRO A 200 3.38 -3.24 13.16
C PRO A 200 2.42 -4.28 12.57
N VAL A 201 2.67 -5.59 12.69
CA VAL A 201 1.73 -6.62 12.21
C VAL A 201 0.57 -6.80 13.18
N ALA A 202 -0.60 -6.27 12.82
CA ALA A 202 -1.84 -6.45 13.56
C ALA A 202 -2.31 -7.92 13.56
N PHE A 203 -2.20 -8.59 12.42
CA PHE A 203 -2.63 -9.98 12.27
C PHE A 203 -1.94 -10.68 11.09
N ALA A 204 -1.43 -11.90 11.32
CA ALA A 204 -0.82 -12.71 10.27
C ALA A 204 -1.81 -13.79 9.80
N HIS A 205 -2.71 -13.41 8.88
CA HIS A 205 -3.89 -14.21 8.54
C HIS A 205 -3.54 -15.64 8.10
N ASP A 206 -2.68 -15.78 7.09
CA ASP A 206 -2.39 -17.09 6.51
C ASP A 206 -1.47 -17.97 7.37
N PHE A 207 -0.94 -17.42 8.46
CA PHE A 207 -0.13 -18.14 9.45
C PHE A 207 -1.02 -18.76 10.53
N LEU A 208 -2.01 -18.01 10.99
CA LEU A 208 -2.86 -18.38 12.12
C LEU A 208 -4.17 -19.04 11.69
N LEU A 209 -4.63 -18.79 10.45
CA LEU A 209 -5.86 -19.30 9.89
C LEU A 209 -5.62 -20.15 8.65
N SER A 210 -6.56 -21.05 8.39
CA SER A 210 -6.59 -21.78 7.12
C SER A 210 -7.12 -20.84 6.02
N PRO A 211 -6.37 -20.63 4.92
CA PRO A 211 -6.83 -19.79 3.83
C PRO A 211 -8.04 -20.46 3.14
N PRO A 212 -8.96 -19.66 2.58
CA PRO A 212 -10.07 -20.19 1.80
C PRO A 212 -9.59 -21.06 0.63
N LYS A 213 -10.34 -22.12 0.31
CA LYS A 213 -9.96 -23.08 -0.76
C LYS A 213 -9.78 -22.44 -2.13
N HIS A 214 -10.48 -21.35 -2.42
CA HIS A 214 -10.51 -20.72 -3.74
C HIS A 214 -9.39 -19.67 -3.94
N THR A 215 -8.90 -19.03 -2.88
CA THR A 215 -7.79 -18.07 -2.92
C THR A 215 -6.43 -18.74 -2.66
N GLY A 216 -6.41 -19.81 -1.86
CA GLY A 216 -5.19 -20.47 -1.42
C GLY A 216 -4.35 -19.59 -0.48
N PRO A 217 -3.15 -20.04 -0.07
CA PRO A 217 -2.26 -19.20 0.73
C PRO A 217 -1.74 -18.04 -0.13
N GLU A 218 -1.91 -16.83 0.37
CA GLU A 218 -1.44 -15.60 -0.25
C GLU A 218 -0.32 -14.94 0.58
N GLY A 219 0.01 -15.52 1.74
CA GLY A 219 0.95 -14.94 2.68
C GLY A 219 0.44 -13.60 3.21
N GLU A 220 -0.88 -13.48 3.41
CA GLU A 220 -1.49 -12.22 3.82
C GLU A 220 -1.14 -11.87 5.27
N VAL A 221 -0.75 -10.61 5.44
CA VAL A 221 -0.38 -9.98 6.69
C VAL A 221 -1.06 -8.61 6.76
N HIS A 222 -1.74 -8.34 7.87
CA HIS A 222 -2.43 -7.09 8.14
C HIS A 222 -1.51 -6.18 8.96
N VAL A 223 -1.17 -5.03 8.41
CA VAL A 223 -0.17 -4.10 8.97
C VAL A 223 -0.87 -2.84 9.47
N LEU A 224 -0.55 -2.41 10.69
CA LEU A 224 -0.93 -1.11 11.23
C LEU A 224 -0.27 -0.04 10.38
N SER A 225 -1.07 0.70 9.60
CA SER A 225 -0.55 1.53 8.51
C SER A 225 -0.62 3.02 8.81
N TYR A 226 -1.78 3.54 9.24
CA TYR A 226 -1.99 4.98 9.54
C TYR A 226 -1.23 5.89 8.56
N ASP A 227 -0.41 6.84 9.03
CA ASP A 227 0.53 7.59 8.20
C ASP A 227 1.82 6.77 8.01
N LEU A 228 1.87 6.01 6.93
CA LEU A 228 3.00 5.14 6.63
C LEU A 228 4.07 5.89 5.85
N ILE A 229 5.25 6.04 6.43
CA ILE A 229 6.40 6.56 5.71
C ILE A 229 7.01 5.42 4.88
N VAL A 230 6.92 5.56 3.56
CA VAL A 230 7.44 4.58 2.61
C VAL A 230 8.68 5.14 1.94
N PRO A 231 9.83 4.43 1.99
CA PRO A 231 10.97 4.79 1.16
C PRO A 231 10.56 4.82 -0.31
N SER A 232 10.86 5.89 -1.03
CA SER A 232 10.47 6.03 -2.44
C SER A 232 10.98 4.88 -3.31
N GLU A 233 12.12 4.29 -2.96
CA GLU A 233 12.70 3.13 -3.63
C GLU A 233 11.88 1.84 -3.47
N ALA A 234 11.01 1.76 -2.46
CA ALA A 234 10.08 0.65 -2.27
C ALA A 234 8.94 0.65 -3.30
N LEU A 235 8.73 1.77 -3.99
CA LEU A 235 7.68 1.94 -4.99
C LEU A 235 8.16 1.53 -6.38
N ARG A 236 7.42 0.61 -7.00
CA ARG A 236 7.79 0.00 -8.27
C ARG A 236 6.60 -0.01 -9.23
N ILE A 237 6.87 0.25 -10.50
CA ILE A 237 5.90 0.18 -11.59
C ILE A 237 5.71 -1.27 -12.00
N HIS A 238 4.45 -1.70 -12.08
CA HIS A 238 4.04 -2.97 -12.64
C HIS A 238 2.55 -2.93 -13.00
N PHE A 239 2.22 -3.01 -14.28
CA PHE A 239 0.87 -3.10 -14.82
C PHE A 239 0.51 -4.57 -14.98
N GLY A 240 -0.06 -5.20 -13.94
CA GLY A 240 -0.12 -6.67 -13.78
C GLY A 240 -0.59 -7.51 -14.98
N ARG A 241 -1.43 -6.98 -15.88
CA ARG A 241 -1.84 -7.67 -17.12
C ARG A 241 -0.88 -7.45 -18.29
N ASP A 242 -0.29 -6.27 -18.38
CA ASP A 242 0.53 -5.84 -19.50
C ASP A 242 2.02 -6.22 -19.27
N ASP A 243 2.42 -6.39 -18.01
CA ASP A 243 3.77 -6.76 -17.56
C ASP A 243 3.91 -8.23 -17.14
N TYR A 244 3.05 -9.12 -17.63
CA TYR A 244 3.04 -10.51 -17.16
C TYR A 244 4.37 -11.22 -17.47
N GLY A 245 5.16 -11.47 -16.42
CA GLY A 245 6.48 -12.10 -16.51
C GLY A 245 7.67 -11.14 -16.42
N ASP A 246 7.42 -9.83 -16.43
CA ASP A 246 8.44 -8.81 -16.28
C ASP A 246 8.70 -8.45 -14.81
N ALA A 247 9.94 -8.08 -14.51
CA ALA A 247 10.31 -7.59 -13.20
C ALA A 247 9.75 -6.16 -12.97
N PRO A 248 9.22 -5.84 -11.78
CA PRO A 248 8.81 -4.48 -11.43
C PRO A 248 9.98 -3.50 -11.53
N ARG A 249 9.73 -2.29 -12.01
CA ARG A 249 10.77 -1.27 -12.27
C ARG A 249 10.67 -0.15 -11.25
N SER A 250 11.80 0.45 -10.86
CA SER A 250 11.79 1.54 -9.87
C SER A 250 10.99 2.74 -10.38
N LEU A 251 9.94 3.14 -9.65
CA LEU A 251 9.11 4.29 -10.00
C LEU A 251 9.92 5.60 -9.98
N PRO A 252 10.64 5.96 -8.89
CA PRO A 252 11.45 7.19 -8.87
C PRO A 252 12.46 7.25 -10.01
N ARG A 253 13.21 6.17 -10.24
CA ARG A 253 14.23 6.14 -11.31
C ARG A 253 13.62 6.31 -12.69
N THR A 254 12.43 5.76 -12.92
CA THR A 254 11.74 5.87 -14.21
C THR A 254 11.30 7.31 -14.45
N ILE A 255 10.80 7.99 -13.42
CA ILE A 255 10.45 9.42 -13.46
C ILE A 255 11.70 10.29 -13.67
N GLN A 256 12.78 10.07 -12.94
CA GLN A 256 14.04 10.82 -13.10
C GLN A 256 14.57 10.77 -14.54
N ASN A 257 14.53 9.57 -15.13
CA ASN A 257 15.04 9.31 -16.48
C ASN A 257 14.19 9.92 -17.60
N MET A 258 13.00 10.48 -17.32
CA MET A 258 12.23 11.26 -18.29
C MET A 258 13.01 12.49 -18.80
N SER A 259 13.94 13.01 -17.99
CA SER A 259 14.87 14.08 -18.39
C SER A 259 15.89 13.63 -19.44
N THR A 260 16.15 12.32 -19.53
CA THR A 260 17.10 11.70 -20.47
C THR A 260 16.44 10.52 -21.19
N PRO A 261 15.40 10.77 -22.00
CA PRO A 261 14.48 9.72 -22.46
C PRO A 261 15.16 8.69 -23.37
N SER A 262 16.29 9.00 -23.98
CA SER A 262 17.08 8.02 -24.75
C SER A 262 17.70 6.89 -23.92
N THR A 263 17.71 7.02 -22.59
CA THR A 263 18.20 5.99 -21.66
C THR A 263 17.11 5.02 -21.20
N LEU A 264 15.85 5.33 -21.49
CA LEU A 264 14.70 4.49 -21.16
C LEU A 264 14.59 3.34 -22.17
N THR A 265 14.17 2.17 -21.69
CA THR A 265 13.78 1.06 -22.57
C THR A 265 12.39 1.31 -23.16
N SER A 266 12.03 0.59 -24.23
CA SER A 266 10.68 0.67 -24.81
C SER A 266 9.59 0.35 -23.79
N VAL A 267 9.83 -0.60 -22.87
CA VAL A 267 8.91 -0.93 -21.77
C VAL A 267 8.73 0.26 -20.85
N GLN A 268 9.82 0.96 -20.49
CA GLN A 268 9.73 2.14 -19.62
C GLN A 268 9.03 3.33 -20.28
N HIS A 269 9.12 3.48 -21.60
CA HIS A 269 8.30 4.48 -22.30
C HIS A 269 6.81 4.14 -22.19
N HIS A 270 6.45 2.87 -22.37
CA HIS A 270 5.08 2.41 -22.23
C HIS A 270 4.58 2.53 -20.77
N ASP A 271 5.44 2.30 -19.79
CA ASP A 271 5.12 2.53 -18.38
C ASP A 271 4.71 3.97 -18.13
N ILE A 272 5.50 4.93 -18.60
CA ILE A 272 5.22 6.36 -18.40
C ILE A 272 3.90 6.76 -19.07
N GLU A 273 3.67 6.28 -20.31
CA GLU A 273 2.39 6.46 -21.01
C GLU A 273 1.21 5.89 -20.21
N ASN A 274 1.36 4.67 -19.68
CA ASN A 274 0.32 4.03 -18.88
C ASN A 274 0.07 4.75 -17.56
N LEU A 275 1.09 5.25 -16.87
CA LEU A 275 0.94 6.05 -15.66
C LEU A 275 0.18 7.35 -15.96
N PHE A 276 0.53 8.06 -17.03
CA PHE A 276 -0.16 9.30 -17.43
C PHE A 276 -1.63 9.04 -17.77
N ARG A 277 -1.90 7.98 -18.52
CA ARG A 277 -3.25 7.56 -18.87
C ARG A 277 -4.07 7.22 -17.62
N LEU A 278 -3.46 6.56 -16.64
CA LEU A 278 -4.12 6.13 -15.41
C LEU A 278 -4.45 7.33 -14.53
N LEU A 279 -3.49 8.23 -14.29
CA LEU A 279 -3.70 9.49 -13.56
C LEU A 279 -4.81 10.33 -14.19
N PHE A 280 -4.80 10.48 -15.52
CA PHE A 280 -5.83 11.20 -16.26
C PHE A 280 -7.22 10.57 -16.06
N LYS A 281 -7.33 9.24 -16.12
CA LYS A 281 -8.61 8.54 -15.95
C LYS A 281 -9.19 8.74 -14.55
N ILE A 282 -8.36 8.65 -13.51
CA ILE A 282 -8.81 8.69 -12.11
C ILE A 282 -9.29 10.10 -11.73
N ASP A 283 -8.56 11.14 -12.12
CA ASP A 283 -8.96 12.53 -11.88
C ASP A 283 -10.25 12.91 -12.64
N ASN A 284 -10.42 12.40 -13.88
CA ASN A 284 -11.64 12.66 -14.64
C ASN A 284 -12.85 11.81 -14.21
N SER A 285 -12.65 10.68 -13.52
CA SER A 285 -13.76 9.79 -13.18
C SER A 285 -14.49 10.26 -11.93
N GLU A 286 -13.83 10.39 -10.77
CA GLU A 286 -14.56 10.58 -9.49
C GLU A 286 -13.76 11.27 -8.37
N CYS A 287 -12.46 11.55 -8.53
CA CYS A 287 -11.63 12.15 -7.47
C CYS A 287 -11.49 13.67 -7.69
N GLN A 288 -11.95 14.51 -6.76
CA GLN A 288 -11.69 15.97 -6.76
C GLN A 288 -10.24 16.33 -6.39
N ASN A 289 -9.29 15.45 -6.71
CA ASN A 289 -7.89 15.66 -6.42
C ASN A 289 -7.30 16.37 -7.62
N SER A 290 -6.97 17.65 -7.50
CA SER A 290 -6.22 18.34 -8.56
C SER A 290 -4.82 17.72 -8.66
N LEU A 291 -4.69 16.60 -9.38
CA LEU A 291 -3.43 15.87 -9.65
C LEU A 291 -2.53 16.64 -10.63
N ARG A 292 -2.79 17.93 -10.81
CA ARG A 292 -1.97 18.82 -11.61
C ARG A 292 -0.65 19.01 -10.90
N VAL A 293 0.41 18.65 -11.60
CA VAL A 293 1.78 18.91 -11.23
C VAL A 293 2.08 20.36 -11.59
N LEU A 294 2.39 21.17 -10.58
CA LEU A 294 2.56 22.63 -10.76
C LEU A 294 4.03 23.02 -10.91
N ASP A 295 4.94 22.08 -10.66
CA ASP A 295 6.37 22.33 -10.74
C ASP A 295 6.86 22.48 -12.21
N PRO A 296 7.55 23.59 -12.55
CA PRO A 296 8.06 23.83 -13.90
C PRO A 296 9.11 22.80 -14.36
N ASP A 297 9.95 22.28 -13.45
CA ASP A 297 10.95 21.26 -13.81
C ASP A 297 10.26 19.95 -14.15
N ALA A 298 9.21 19.58 -13.41
CA ALA A 298 8.38 18.43 -13.71
C ALA A 298 7.67 18.55 -15.07
N ASN A 299 7.12 19.73 -15.38
CA ASN A 299 6.57 20.03 -16.71
C ASN A 299 7.63 19.85 -17.80
N SER A 300 8.82 20.44 -17.62
CA SER A 300 9.92 20.33 -18.58
C SER A 300 10.36 18.87 -18.81
N ARG A 301 10.46 18.07 -17.75
CA ARG A 301 10.76 16.63 -17.83
C ARG A 301 9.71 15.86 -18.62
N ALA A 302 8.42 16.10 -18.34
CA ALA A 302 7.32 15.42 -19.02
C ALA A 302 7.31 15.73 -20.52
N TRP A 303 7.48 17.00 -20.90
CA TRP A 303 7.54 17.40 -22.31
C TRP A 303 8.81 16.93 -23.03
N THR A 304 9.95 16.91 -22.34
CA THR A 304 11.20 16.33 -22.87
C THR A 304 11.02 14.85 -23.22
N TRP A 305 10.37 14.09 -22.34
CA TRP A 305 10.03 12.70 -22.61
C TRP A 305 9.04 12.56 -23.76
N TYR A 306 7.95 13.33 -23.77
CA TYR A 306 6.89 13.24 -24.78
C TYR A 306 7.45 13.50 -26.19
N ASP A 307 8.21 14.59 -26.38
CA ASP A 307 8.82 14.95 -27.67
C ASP A 307 9.71 13.82 -28.19
N TYR A 308 10.51 13.22 -27.31
CA TYR A 308 11.38 12.11 -27.67
C TYR A 308 10.55 10.89 -28.08
N ALA A 309 9.57 10.50 -27.27
CA ALA A 309 8.74 9.34 -27.51
C ALA A 309 7.93 9.47 -28.82
N GLU A 310 7.38 10.66 -29.09
CA GLU A 310 6.70 11.00 -30.34
C GLU A 310 7.67 10.89 -31.54
N SER A 311 8.84 11.52 -31.47
CA SER A 311 9.84 11.50 -32.56
C SER A 311 10.35 10.09 -32.92
N LYS A 312 10.27 9.16 -31.96
CA LYS A 312 10.69 7.77 -32.10
C LYS A 312 9.53 6.80 -32.33
N ASN A 313 8.28 7.27 -32.35
CA ASN A 313 7.07 6.44 -32.41
C ASN A 313 7.04 5.36 -31.31
N LEU A 314 7.35 5.75 -30.07
CA LEU A 314 7.41 4.86 -28.89
C LEU A 314 6.12 4.85 -28.06
N VAL A 315 5.12 5.65 -28.46
CA VAL A 315 3.80 5.73 -27.83
C VAL A 315 2.74 5.36 -28.87
N GLU A 316 1.72 4.60 -28.45
CA GLU A 316 0.71 4.06 -29.36
C GLU A 316 -0.35 5.09 -29.74
N GLU A 317 -0.72 5.97 -28.80
CA GLU A 317 -1.81 6.93 -28.94
C GLU A 317 -1.32 8.38 -28.80
N GLN A 318 -0.41 8.84 -29.67
CA GLN A 318 0.26 10.15 -29.61
C GLN A 318 -0.65 11.33 -29.18
N GLU A 319 -1.78 11.53 -29.86
CA GLU A 319 -2.72 12.62 -29.55
C GLU A 319 -3.35 12.50 -28.14
N LEU A 320 -3.64 11.28 -27.69
CA LEU A 320 -4.18 11.04 -26.36
C LEU A 320 -3.09 11.20 -25.30
N THR A 321 -1.89 10.68 -25.55
CA THR A 321 -0.74 10.85 -24.65
C THR A 321 -0.36 12.32 -24.49
N LYS A 322 -0.41 13.12 -25.57
CA LYS A 322 -0.27 14.57 -25.52
C LYS A 322 -1.32 15.22 -24.63
N LYS A 323 -2.58 14.84 -24.80
CA LYS A 323 -3.69 15.34 -23.98
C LYS A 323 -3.50 15.00 -22.50
N TYR A 324 -3.01 13.80 -22.18
CA TYR A 324 -2.70 13.42 -20.79
C TYR A 324 -1.58 14.29 -20.22
N THR A 325 -0.50 14.49 -20.98
CA THR A 325 0.62 15.36 -20.59
C THR A 325 0.15 16.81 -20.36
N GLU A 326 -0.59 17.39 -21.30
CA GLU A 326 -1.13 18.76 -21.17
C GLU A 326 -2.06 18.90 -19.95
N TYR A 327 -2.85 17.87 -19.67
CA TYR A 327 -3.77 17.88 -18.54
C TYR A 327 -3.04 17.86 -17.19
N LEU A 328 -2.05 16.98 -17.05
CA LEU A 328 -1.32 16.75 -15.80
C LEU A 328 -0.29 17.84 -15.51
N PHE A 329 0.42 18.33 -16.54
CA PHE A 329 1.57 19.22 -16.37
C PHE A 329 1.33 20.64 -16.91
N GLY A 330 0.23 20.87 -17.64
CA GLY A 330 0.01 22.12 -18.36
C GLY A 330 0.67 22.15 -19.75
N PRO A 331 0.45 23.23 -20.53
CA PRO A 331 1.03 23.33 -21.86
C PRO A 331 2.55 23.50 -21.77
N LYS A 332 3.24 23.07 -22.83
CA LYS A 332 4.72 23.06 -22.93
C LYS A 332 5.39 24.41 -22.67
N ASP A 333 4.72 25.49 -23.05
CA ASP A 333 5.24 26.86 -22.97
C ASP A 333 4.50 27.70 -21.90
N ALA A 334 3.91 27.07 -20.88
CA ALA A 334 3.39 27.80 -19.72
C ALA A 334 4.56 28.31 -18.86
N GLU A 335 4.81 29.61 -18.92
CA GLU A 335 5.66 30.33 -17.95
C GLU A 335 5.00 30.49 -16.58
#